data_AF-A0A3G9J5C6-F1
#
_entry.id   AF-A0A3G9J5C6-F1
#
_cell.length_a   1.000
_cell.length_b   1.000
_cell.length_c   1.000
_cell.angle_alpha   90.00
_cell.angle_beta   90.00
_cell.angle_gamma   90.00
#
_symmetry.space_group_name_H-M   'P 1'
#
loop_
_entity.id
_entity.type
_entity.pdbx_description
1 polymer ?
#
loop_
_entity_poly.entity_id
_entity_poly.type
_entity_poly.pdbx_seq_one_letter_code
_entity_poly.pdbx_strand_id
1 'polypeptide(L)'
;MKNNVTRRSLTKRIRILEVVANLELLIVAIFVYIFDLGMFGIICDLIIYVGLSAYTYTLIKRCRCDKCGSTDVFEKRMGFTMGIADRCHHCNKKLANDKPLSSIHFNK
;
A
#
# COMPACT_ATOMS: atom_id res chain seq x y z
N MET A 1 8.71 -11.12 20.26
CA MET A 1 9.49 -11.00 18.99
C MET A 1 9.33 -9.58 18.46
N LYS A 2 10.40 -8.78 18.39
CA LYS A 2 10.36 -7.48 17.70
C LYS A 2 10.21 -7.78 16.21
N ASN A 3 9.01 -7.56 15.65
CA ASN A 3 8.80 -7.68 14.21
C ASN A 3 9.71 -6.66 13.51
N ASN A 4 10.81 -7.14 12.94
CA ASN A 4 11.68 -6.34 12.08
C ASN A 4 10.93 -6.06 10.79
N VAL A 5 10.07 -5.05 10.79
CA VAL A 5 9.32 -4.61 9.61
C VAL A 5 10.32 -3.99 8.65
N THR A 6 10.55 -4.65 7.51
CA THR A 6 11.42 -4.18 6.42
C THR A 6 10.56 -3.60 5.31
N ARG A 7 11.17 -2.82 4.41
CA ARG A 7 10.44 -2.29 3.25
C ARG A 7 9.93 -3.41 2.36
N ARG A 8 10.70 -4.50 2.21
CA ARG A 8 10.28 -5.70 1.48
C ARG A 8 9.06 -6.37 2.11
N SER A 9 8.99 -6.49 3.44
CA SER A 9 7.81 -7.09 4.09
C SER A 9 6.57 -6.18 4.02
N LEU A 10 6.75 -4.86 4.10
CA LEU A 10 5.67 -3.89 3.85
C LEU A 10 5.15 -3.95 2.41
N THR A 11 6.04 -4.06 1.42
CA THR A 11 5.65 -4.17 0.00
C THR A 11 4.73 -5.37 -0.24
N LYS A 12 5.02 -6.52 0.38
CA LYS A 12 4.13 -7.69 0.33
C LYS A 12 2.76 -7.40 0.96
N ARG A 13 2.72 -6.72 2.10
CA ARG A 13 1.46 -6.33 2.76
C ARG A 13 0.66 -5.35 1.93
N ILE A 14 1.31 -4.36 1.33
CA ILE A 14 0.69 -3.37 0.44
C ILE A 14 0.05 -4.08 -0.76
N ARG A 15 0.76 -5.02 -1.39
CA ARG A 15 0.18 -5.82 -2.48
C ARG A 15 -1.06 -6.60 -2.04
N ILE A 16 -0.99 -7.27 -0.89
CA ILE A 16 -2.14 -8.02 -0.35
C ILE A 16 -3.31 -7.07 -0.12
N LEU A 17 -3.08 -5.89 0.48
CA LEU A 17 -4.12 -4.88 0.69
C LEU A 17 -4.72 -4.36 -0.61
N GLU A 18 -3.91 -4.09 -1.63
CA GLU A 18 -4.40 -3.67 -2.95
C GLU A 18 -5.28 -4.75 -3.59
N VAL A 19 -4.86 -6.02 -3.53
CA VAL A 19 -5.65 -7.15 -4.05
C VAL A 19 -6.95 -7.33 -3.26
N VAL A 20 -6.87 -7.27 -1.92
CA VAL A 20 -8.04 -7.39 -1.05
C VAL A 20 -9.02 -6.25 -1.29
N ALA A 21 -8.57 -5.00 -1.41
CA ALA A 21 -9.44 -3.86 -1.69
C ALA A 21 -10.17 -3.99 -3.03
N ASN A 22 -9.51 -4.51 -4.07
CA ASN A 22 -10.17 -4.75 -5.36
C ASN A 22 -11.14 -5.94 -5.32
N LEU A 23 -10.80 -7.01 -4.59
CA LEU A 23 -11.70 -8.16 -4.40
C LEU A 23 -12.92 -7.80 -3.55
N GLU A 24 -12.72 -6.97 -2.53
CA GLU A 24 -13.77 -6.50 -1.64
C GLU A 24 -14.86 -5.75 -2.41
N LEU A 25 -14.49 -4.79 -3.27
CA LEU A 25 -15.44 -4.11 -4.17
C LEU A 25 -16.31 -5.11 -4.96
N LEU A 26 -15.73 -6.16 -5.53
CA LEU A 26 -16.47 -7.15 -6.31
C LEU A 26 -17.43 -7.96 -5.42
N ILE A 27 -16.95 -8.44 -4.27
CA ILE A 27 -17.73 -9.28 -3.36
C ILE A 27 -18.89 -8.47 -2.75
N VAL A 28 -18.61 -7.24 -2.31
CA VAL A 28 -19.62 -6.37 -1.71
C VAL A 28 -20.63 -5.95 -2.76
N ALA A 29 -20.23 -5.62 -4.00
CA ALA A 29 -21.18 -5.33 -5.08
C ALA A 29 -22.15 -6.50 -5.34
N ILE A 30 -21.64 -7.75 -5.36
CA ILE A 30 -22.49 -8.94 -5.48
C ILE A 30 -23.44 -9.06 -4.29
N PHE A 31 -22.96 -8.81 -3.07
CA PHE A 31 -23.77 -8.88 -1.86
C PHE A 31 -24.88 -7.82 -1.84
N VAL A 32 -24.54 -6.58 -2.21
CA VAL A 32 -25.50 -5.47 -2.33
C VAL A 32 -26.60 -5.80 -3.33
N TYR A 33 -26.25 -6.45 -4.45
CA TYR A 33 -27.21 -6.91 -5.45
C TYR A 33 -28.11 -8.04 -4.92
N ILE A 34 -27.57 -9.05 -4.25
CA ILE A 34 -28.34 -10.21 -3.74
C ILE A 34 -29.32 -9.79 -2.64
N PHE A 35 -28.91 -8.89 -1.75
CA PHE A 35 -29.70 -8.47 -0.60
C PHE A 35 -30.52 -7.19 -0.85
N ASP A 36 -30.51 -6.68 -2.09
CA ASP A 36 -31.20 -5.46 -2.50
C ASP A 36 -30.95 -4.27 -1.56
N LEU A 37 -29.70 -4.11 -1.12
CA LEU A 37 -29.29 -3.02 -0.22
C LEU A 37 -29.26 -1.66 -0.94
N GLY A 38 -29.38 -1.66 -2.26
CA GLY A 38 -29.43 -0.48 -3.11
C GLY A 38 -28.29 0.49 -2.87
N MET A 39 -28.61 1.79 -2.88
CA MET A 39 -27.63 2.87 -2.71
C MET A 39 -26.92 2.86 -1.35
N PHE A 40 -27.60 2.38 -0.29
CA PHE A 40 -26.99 2.31 1.04
C PHE A 40 -25.78 1.36 1.04
N GLY A 41 -25.94 0.19 0.44
CA GLY A 41 -24.85 -0.78 0.29
C GLY A 41 -23.65 -0.22 -0.48
N ILE A 42 -23.90 0.48 -1.58
CA ILE A 42 -22.86 1.11 -2.42
C ILE A 42 -22.09 2.19 -1.63
N ILE A 43 -22.79 3.02 -0.84
CA ILE A 43 -22.15 4.06 -0.05
C ILE A 43 -21.26 3.44 1.03
N CYS A 44 -21.72 2.39 1.71
CA CYS A 44 -20.91 1.67 2.69
C CYS A 44 -19.64 1.06 2.08
N ASP A 45 -19.77 0.42 0.91
CA ASP A 45 -18.64 -0.15 0.15
C ASP A 45 -17.60 0.92 -0.19
N LEU A 46 -18.04 2.05 -0.74
CA LEU A 46 -17.14 3.16 -1.06
C LEU A 46 -16.40 3.71 0.16
N ILE A 47 -17.04 3.80 1.32
CA ILE A 47 -16.40 4.25 2.56
C ILE A 47 -15.29 3.27 2.98
N ILE A 48 -15.56 1.96 2.91
CA ILE A 48 -14.56 0.93 3.27
C ILE A 48 -13.39 0.97 2.29
N TYR A 49 -13.66 1.02 0.99
CA TYR A 49 -12.66 1.10 -0.06
C TYR A 49 -11.75 2.33 0.10
N VAL A 50 -12.32 3.52 0.37
CA VAL A 50 -11.56 4.74 0.62
C VAL A 50 -10.72 4.61 1.89
N GLY A 51 -11.26 4.01 2.95
CA GLY A 51 -10.52 3.72 4.18
C GLY A 51 -9.32 2.80 3.95
N LEU A 52 -9.50 1.70 3.22
CA LEU A 52 -8.42 0.78 2.85
C LEU A 52 -7.36 1.44 1.98
N SER A 53 -7.79 2.27 1.02
CA SER A 53 -6.89 3.03 0.14
C SER A 53 -6.07 4.06 0.93
N ALA A 54 -6.70 4.80 1.84
CA ALA A 54 -6.02 5.74 2.72
C ALA A 54 -5.02 5.04 3.63
N TYR A 55 -5.39 3.90 4.23
CA TYR A 55 -4.48 3.10 5.05
C TYR A 55 -3.28 2.61 4.23
N THR A 56 -3.51 2.10 3.03
CA THR A 56 -2.46 1.65 2.10
C THR A 56 -1.50 2.80 1.77
N TYR A 57 -2.02 4.00 1.53
CA TYR A 57 -1.21 5.19 1.30
C TYR A 57 -0.32 5.54 2.51
N THR A 58 -0.82 5.40 3.75
CA THR A 58 0.03 5.62 4.93
C THR A 58 1.21 4.65 5.00
N LEU A 59 1.02 3.39 4.58
CA LEU A 59 2.10 2.40 4.52
C LEU A 59 3.13 2.73 3.43
N ILE A 60 2.66 3.16 2.26
CA ILE A 60 3.53 3.64 1.16
C ILE A 60 4.41 4.80 1.65
N LYS A 61 3.82 5.76 2.37
CA LYS A 61 4.56 6.91 2.92
C LYS A 61 5.65 6.51 3.92
N ARG A 62 5.46 5.42 4.67
CA ARG A 62 6.51 4.88 5.58
C ARG A 62 7.70 4.30 4.81
N CYS A 63 7.50 3.85 3.58
CA CYS A 63 8.55 3.29 2.74
C CYS A 63 9.28 4.34 1.88
N ARG A 64 8.95 5.64 2.00
CA ARG A 64 9.56 6.73 1.24
C ARG A 64 11.09 6.69 1.24
N CYS A 65 11.70 7.28 0.22
CA CYS A 65 13.14 7.48 0.19
C CYS A 65 13.58 8.32 1.40
N ASP A 66 14.63 7.88 2.06
CA ASP A 66 15.20 8.48 3.27
C ASP A 66 16.04 9.73 2.98
N LYS A 67 16.46 9.94 1.73
CA LYS A 67 17.21 11.14 1.30
C LYS A 67 16.31 12.24 0.72
N CYS A 68 15.41 11.89 -0.20
CA CYS A 68 14.59 12.88 -0.92
C CYS A 68 13.11 12.86 -0.54
N GLY A 69 12.67 11.92 0.30
CA GLY A 69 11.27 11.81 0.71
C GLY A 69 10.31 11.28 -0.36
N SER A 70 10.77 10.98 -1.58
CA SER A 70 9.93 10.45 -2.66
C SER A 70 9.31 9.11 -2.29
N THR A 71 8.01 8.96 -2.55
CA THR A 71 7.24 7.72 -2.40
C THR A 71 7.30 6.82 -3.63
N ASP A 72 7.85 7.31 -4.75
CA ASP A 72 8.07 6.55 -5.98
C ASP A 72 9.33 5.69 -5.85
N VAL A 73 9.26 4.76 -4.91
CA VAL A 73 10.24 3.69 -4.70
C VAL A 73 9.65 2.33 -5.03
N PHE A 74 8.34 2.27 -5.27
CA PHE A 74 7.62 1.03 -5.57
C PHE A 74 7.58 0.79 -7.07
N GLU A 75 7.84 -0.45 -7.46
CA GLU A 75 7.68 -0.88 -8.85
C GLU A 75 6.22 -1.26 -9.06
N LYS A 76 5.53 -0.51 -9.91
CA LYS A 76 4.13 -0.76 -10.27
C LYS A 76 4.03 -1.45 -11.63
N ARG A 77 3.14 -2.42 -11.76
CA ARG A 77 2.80 -3.07 -13.03
C ARG A 77 1.29 -3.29 -13.07
N MET A 78 0.64 -2.87 -14.16
CA MET A 78 -0.82 -2.93 -14.30
C MET A 78 -1.59 -2.29 -13.13
N GLY A 79 -1.05 -1.22 -12.54
CA GLY A 79 -1.68 -0.54 -11.39
C GLY A 79 -1.36 -1.13 -10.00
N PHE A 80 -0.74 -2.32 -9.93
CA PHE A 80 -0.42 -3.00 -8.67
C PHE A 80 1.05 -2.88 -8.27
N THR A 81 1.30 -2.85 -6.95
CA THR A 81 2.65 -2.84 -6.36
C THR A 81 3.32 -4.22 -6.48
N MET A 82 4.26 -4.35 -7.41
CA MET A 82 4.99 -5.59 -7.74
C MET A 82 6.34 -5.72 -7.06
N GLY A 83 6.88 -4.63 -6.53
CA GLY A 83 8.18 -4.66 -5.88
C GLY A 83 8.55 -3.33 -5.26
N ILE A 84 9.76 -3.29 -4.73
CA ILE A 84 10.42 -2.06 -4.34
C ILE A 84 11.73 -1.99 -5.11
N ALA A 85 12.00 -0.83 -5.72
CA ALA A 85 13.23 -0.60 -6.45
C ALA A 85 14.43 -0.66 -5.50
N ASP A 86 15.59 -1.07 -6.01
CA ASP A 86 16.85 -1.04 -5.25
C ASP A 86 17.41 0.37 -5.09
N ARG A 87 17.00 1.29 -5.98
CA ARG A 87 17.39 2.70 -5.95
C ARG A 87 16.18 3.59 -6.11
N CYS A 88 16.21 4.76 -5.48
CA CYS A 88 15.16 5.76 -5.67
C CYS A 88 15.23 6.35 -7.08
N HIS A 89 14.10 6.38 -7.80
CA HIS A 89 14.03 6.94 -9.16
C HIS A 89 14.38 8.44 -9.22
N HIS A 90 14.14 9.19 -8.14
CA HIS A 90 14.36 10.63 -8.11
C HIS A 90 15.80 11.04 -7.75
N CYS A 91 16.45 10.35 -6.80
CA CYS A 91 17.77 10.75 -6.29
C CYS A 91 18.87 9.70 -6.48
N ASN A 92 18.53 8.58 -7.12
CA ASN A 92 19.38 7.41 -7.39
C ASN A 92 20.08 6.81 -6.16
N LYS A 93 19.65 7.20 -4.95
CA LYS A 93 20.18 6.64 -3.69
C LYS A 93 19.77 5.18 -3.58
N LYS A 94 20.73 4.33 -3.22
CA LYS A 94 20.49 2.92 -2.88
C LYS A 94 19.60 2.82 -1.65
N LEU A 95 18.48 2.12 -1.77
CA LEU A 95 17.48 1.95 -0.73
C LEU A 95 17.85 0.77 0.16
N ALA A 96 17.73 0.95 1.47
CA ALA A 96 18.01 -0.08 2.46
C ALA A 96 16.80 -1.02 2.62
N ASN A 97 16.52 -1.82 1.60
CA ASN A 97 15.29 -2.62 1.49
C ASN A 97 15.17 -3.74 2.53
N ASP A 98 16.30 -4.30 2.95
CA ASP A 98 16.38 -5.42 3.91
C ASP A 98 16.63 -4.96 5.37
N LYS A 99 16.88 -3.66 5.58
CA LYS A 99 17.04 -3.12 6.93
C LYS A 99 15.68 -2.88 7.59
N PRO A 100 15.56 -3.07 8.91
CA PRO A 100 14.33 -2.72 9.62
C PRO A 100 14.05 -1.22 9.48
N LEU A 101 12.79 -0.82 9.29
CA LEU A 101 12.43 0.59 9.11
C LEU A 101 12.86 1.47 10.29
N SER A 102 12.95 0.90 11.50
CA SER A 102 13.40 1.61 12.71
C SER A 102 14.86 2.03 12.66
N SER A 103 15.70 1.45 11.81
CA SER A 103 17.11 1.82 11.65
C SER A 103 17.36 2.79 10.49
N ILE A 104 16.30 3.20 9.77
CA ILE A 104 16.40 4.14 8.66
C ILE A 104 16.22 5.56 9.20
N HIS A 105 17.28 6.36 9.13
CA HIS A 105 17.22 7.79 9.41
C HIS A 105 16.65 8.54 8.20
N PHE A 106 15.44 9.08 8.33
CA PHE A 106 14.84 9.94 7.32
C PHE A 106 15.36 11.36 7.52
N ASN A 107 16.01 11.94 6.51
CA ASN A 107 16.25 13.38 6.52
C ASN A 107 14.90 14.09 6.49
N LYS A 108 14.73 15.02 7.44
CA LYS A 108 13.50 15.78 7.62
C LYS A 108 13.45 16.95 6.66
#